data_AF-A0A959B2J8-F1
#
_entry.id   AF-A0A959B2J8-F1
#
_cell.length_a   1.000
_cell.length_b   1.000
_cell.length_c   1.000
_cell.angle_alpha   90.00
_cell.angle_beta   90.00
_cell.angle_gamma   90.00
#
_symmetry.space_group_name_H-M   'P 1'
#
loop_
_entity.id
_entity.type
_entity.pdbx_description
1 polymer ?
#
loop_
_entity_poly.entity_id
_entity_poly.type
_entity_poly.pdbx_seq_one_letter_code
_entity_poly.pdbx_strand_id
1 'polypeptide(L)'
;MSIEDYCSHIGDLIGRDELKMAIQELHQLLKGTPRLDEAIVQSARYNDIMKQIRLGAVSFDEANLTKNQIRMGILNLLAEIEEQAEGNKALSAEIEKSLSSEGRNIIQNSTNVVVDSKVDTGGGDFIVGGSKNTDK
;
A
#
# COMPACT_ATOMS: atom_id res chain seq x y z
N MET A 1 -4.91 -14.43 -0.64
CA MET A 1 -3.66 -13.93 -1.23
C MET A 1 -2.56 -14.42 -0.31
N SER A 2 -1.59 -15.19 -0.82
CA SER A 2 -0.50 -15.71 0.01
C SER A 2 0.52 -14.60 0.33
N ILE A 3 1.46 -14.89 1.22
CA ILE A 3 2.58 -13.98 1.51
C ILE A 3 3.46 -13.82 0.27
N GLU A 4 3.70 -14.88 -0.50
CA GLU A 4 4.46 -14.78 -1.76
C GLU A 4 3.74 -13.89 -2.79
N ASP A 5 2.41 -14.01 -2.93
CA ASP A 5 1.62 -13.15 -3.81
C ASP A 5 1.79 -11.66 -3.43
N TYR A 6 1.77 -11.36 -2.13
CA TYR A 6 1.96 -10.00 -1.61
C TYR A 6 3.39 -9.48 -1.86
N CYS A 7 4.41 -10.31 -1.63
CA CYS A 7 5.81 -9.91 -1.86
C CYS A 7 6.09 -9.69 -3.35
N SER A 8 5.55 -10.55 -4.21
CA SER A 8 5.60 -10.38 -5.67
C SER A 8 4.92 -9.08 -6.10
N HIS A 9 3.73 -8.77 -5.56
CA HIS A 9 3.02 -7.53 -5.88
C HIS A 9 3.84 -6.28 -5.50
N ILE A 10 4.46 -6.27 -4.32
CA ILE A 10 5.32 -5.17 -3.88
C ILE A 10 6.56 -5.06 -4.78
N GLY A 11 7.14 -6.19 -5.19
CA GLY A 11 8.22 -6.24 -6.18
C GLY A 11 7.85 -5.58 -7.51
N ASP A 12 6.66 -5.86 -8.04
CA ASP A 12 6.16 -5.25 -9.27
C ASP A 12 5.95 -3.73 -9.15
N LEU A 13 5.54 -3.24 -7.98
CA LEU A 13 5.43 -1.80 -7.71
C LEU A 13 6.82 -1.13 -7.74
N ILE A 14 7.84 -1.79 -7.17
CA ILE A 14 9.22 -1.28 -7.19
C ILE A 14 9.75 -1.24 -8.64
N GLY A 15 9.49 -2.28 -9.44
CA GLY A 15 9.90 -2.34 -10.84
C GLY A 15 9.30 -1.23 -11.71
N ARG A 16 8.13 -0.71 -11.33
CA ARG A 16 7.43 0.40 -12.02
C ARG A 16 7.76 1.80 -11.46
N ASP A 17 8.72 1.90 -10.53
CA ASP A 17 9.03 3.12 -9.78
C ASP A 17 7.86 3.66 -8.93
N GLU A 18 6.91 2.80 -8.58
CA GLU A 18 5.76 3.12 -7.72
C GLU A 18 6.15 2.99 -6.23
N LEU A 19 7.32 3.52 -5.86
CA LEU A 19 7.93 3.38 -4.53
C LEU A 19 7.01 3.78 -3.36
N LYS A 20 6.18 4.82 -3.56
CA LYS A 20 5.21 5.24 -2.55
C LYS A 20 4.17 4.15 -2.28
N MET A 21 3.65 3.52 -3.33
CA MET A 21 2.65 2.46 -3.21
C MET A 21 3.30 1.21 -2.62
N ALA A 22 4.52 0.86 -3.04
CA ALA A 22 5.27 -0.25 -2.48
C ALA A 22 5.43 -0.14 -0.95
N ILE A 23 5.80 1.05 -0.45
CA ILE A 23 5.93 1.32 0.99
C ILE A 23 4.57 1.22 1.71
N GLN A 24 3.50 1.69 1.07
CA GLN A 24 2.15 1.62 1.66
C GLN A 24 1.65 0.17 1.79
N GLU A 25 1.83 -0.64 0.76
CA GLU A 25 1.49 -2.06 0.77
C GLU A 25 2.35 -2.84 1.77
N LEU A 26 3.64 -2.53 1.85
CA LEU A 26 4.55 -3.12 2.84
C LEU A 26 4.13 -2.80 4.28
N HIS A 27 3.75 -1.55 4.56
CA HIS A 27 3.25 -1.14 5.87
C HIS A 27 1.94 -1.87 6.23
N GLN A 28 1.09 -2.12 5.23
CA GLN A 28 -0.15 -2.87 5.41
C GLN A 28 0.09 -4.36 5.67
N LEU A 29 1.08 -4.95 5.01
CA LEU A 29 1.49 -6.35 5.19
C LEU A 29 2.08 -6.57 6.59
N LEU A 30 2.91 -5.65 7.05
CA LEU A 30 3.64 -5.76 8.32
C LEU A 30 2.89 -5.20 9.53
N LYS A 31 1.66 -4.71 9.34
CA LYS A 31 0.87 -4.14 10.42
C LYS A 31 0.68 -5.17 11.54
N GLY A 32 1.03 -4.79 12.77
CA GLY A 32 0.95 -5.66 13.94
C GLY A 32 2.16 -6.58 14.12
N THR A 33 3.14 -6.54 13.22
CA THR A 33 4.40 -7.28 13.35
C THR A 33 5.53 -6.36 13.87
N PRO A 34 6.55 -6.88 14.56
CA PRO A 34 7.74 -6.10 14.94
C PRO A 34 8.52 -5.52 13.74
N ARG A 35 8.36 -6.11 12.55
CA ARG A 35 8.99 -5.67 11.30
C ARG A 35 8.37 -4.39 10.73
N LEU A 36 7.23 -3.94 11.28
CA LEU A 36 6.60 -2.68 10.90
C LEU A 36 7.54 -1.48 11.04
N ASP A 37 8.44 -1.51 12.02
CA ASP A 37 9.41 -0.44 12.27
C ASP A 37 10.31 -0.19 11.06
N GLU A 38 10.73 -1.25 10.36
CA GLU A 38 11.55 -1.12 9.17
C GLU A 38 10.77 -0.48 8.00
N ALA A 39 9.50 -0.83 7.83
CA ALA A 39 8.63 -0.19 6.84
C ALA A 39 8.40 1.30 7.17
N ILE A 40 8.26 1.64 8.46
CA ILE A 40 8.17 3.03 8.93
C ILE A 40 9.45 3.80 8.59
N VAL A 41 10.63 3.21 8.82
CA VAL A 41 11.91 3.84 8.49
C VAL A 41 12.03 4.10 7.00
N GLN A 42 11.69 3.15 6.13
CA GLN A 42 11.73 3.37 4.69
C GLN A 42 10.73 4.44 4.24
N SER A 43 9.54 4.49 4.85
CA SER A 43 8.55 5.55 4.63
C SER A 43 9.09 6.94 5.00
N ALA A 44 9.74 7.06 6.16
CA ALA A 44 10.35 8.31 6.60
C ALA A 44 11.45 8.78 5.62
N ARG A 45 12.35 7.86 5.22
CA ARG A 45 13.42 8.15 4.26
C ARG A 45 12.86 8.60 2.90
N TYR A 46 11.82 7.93 2.41
CA TYR A 46 11.16 8.30 1.16
C TYR A 46 10.53 9.70 1.24
N ASN A 47 9.83 10.00 2.33
CA ASN A 47 9.21 11.31 2.51
C ASN A 47 10.25 12.43 2.59
N ASP A 48 11.36 12.19 3.28
CA ASP A 48 12.45 13.17 3.40
C ASP A 48 13.11 13.44 2.04
N ILE A 49 13.51 12.41 1.29
CA ILE A 49 14.11 12.63 -0.04
C ILE A 49 13.13 13.30 -1.00
N MET A 50 11.85 12.94 -0.96
CA MET A 50 10.83 13.60 -1.79
C MET A 50 10.65 15.06 -1.42
N LYS A 51 10.80 15.43 -0.14
CA LYS A 51 10.79 16.82 0.30
C LYS A 51 12.03 17.56 -0.22
N GLN A 52 13.22 16.97 -0.10
CA GLN A 52 14.47 17.56 -0.59
C GLN A 52 14.44 17.80 -2.11
N ILE A 53 13.91 16.84 -2.88
CA ILE A 53 13.72 16.97 -4.35
C ILE A 53 12.82 18.16 -4.67
N ARG A 54 11.67 18.29 -4.00
CA ARG A 54 10.72 19.39 -4.24
C ARG A 54 11.30 20.76 -3.91
N LEU A 55 12.17 20.82 -2.90
CA LEU A 55 12.85 22.05 -2.50
C LEU A 55 14.06 22.37 -3.39
N GLY A 56 14.44 21.47 -4.31
CA GLY A 56 15.67 21.62 -5.11
C GLY A 56 16.93 21.55 -4.26
N ALA A 57 16.87 20.93 -3.08
CA ALA A 57 17.97 20.88 -2.10
C ALA A 57 18.93 19.72 -2.34
N VAL A 58 18.63 18.83 -3.30
CA VAL A 58 19.40 17.63 -3.60
C VAL A 58 19.61 17.51 -5.12
N SER A 59 20.78 17.03 -5.51
CA SER A 59 21.06 16.76 -6.94
C SER A 59 20.26 15.56 -7.44
N PHE A 60 20.09 15.47 -8.77
CA PHE A 60 19.42 14.33 -9.39
C PHE A 60 20.13 12.99 -9.07
N ASP A 61 21.46 12.99 -9.07
CA ASP A 61 22.26 11.79 -8.83
C ASP A 61 22.12 11.31 -7.38
N GLU A 62 22.18 12.21 -6.41
CA GLU A 62 21.95 11.90 -4.99
C GLU A 62 20.52 11.44 -4.73
N ALA A 63 19.54 12.05 -5.40
CA ALA A 63 18.14 11.64 -5.32
C ALA A 63 17.95 10.21 -5.82
N ASN A 64 18.55 9.86 -6.96
CA ASN A 64 18.48 8.51 -7.52
C ASN A 64 19.22 7.49 -6.67
N LEU A 65 20.41 7.83 -6.17
CA LEU A 65 21.16 6.98 -5.26
C LEU A 65 20.33 6.66 -4.01
N THR A 66 19.73 7.69 -3.40
CA THR A 66 18.89 7.52 -2.21
C THR A 66 17.65 6.68 -2.50
N LYS A 67 16.96 6.92 -3.63
CA LYS A 67 15.84 6.07 -4.06
C LYS A 67 16.26 4.62 -4.27
N ASN A 68 17.42 4.36 -4.89
CA ASN A 68 17.96 3.01 -5.06
C ASN A 68 18.23 2.32 -3.72
N GLN A 69 18.78 3.05 -2.74
CA GLN A 69 18.98 2.53 -1.40
C GLN A 69 17.65 2.19 -0.70
N ILE A 70 16.61 2.98 -0.93
CA ILE A 70 15.26 2.68 -0.42
C ILE A 70 14.71 1.42 -1.12
N ARG A 71 14.83 1.30 -2.44
CA ARG A 71 14.44 0.09 -3.19
C ARG A 71 15.12 -1.16 -2.64
N MET A 72 16.45 -1.11 -2.46
CA MET A 72 17.20 -2.23 -1.90
C MET A 72 16.79 -2.55 -0.47
N GLY A 73 16.53 -1.54 0.36
CA GLY A 73 16.04 -1.77 1.73
C GLY A 73 14.70 -2.49 1.76
N ILE A 74 13.78 -2.12 0.86
CA ILE A 74 12.48 -2.80 0.75
C ILE A 74 12.65 -4.23 0.22
N LEU A 75 13.44 -4.43 -0.85
CA LEU A 75 13.66 -5.76 -1.42
C LEU A 75 14.31 -6.73 -0.44
N ASN A 76 15.27 -6.26 0.36
CA ASN A 76 15.89 -7.08 1.41
C ASN A 76 14.86 -7.48 2.47
N LEU A 77 14.01 -6.55 2.91
CA LEU A 77 12.96 -6.85 3.87
C LEU A 77 11.95 -7.87 3.32
N LEU A 78 11.57 -7.76 2.03
CA LEU A 78 10.72 -8.77 1.38
C LEU A 78 11.37 -10.15 1.37
N ALA A 79 12.65 -10.23 0.97
CA ALA A 79 13.38 -11.50 0.98
C ALA A 79 13.46 -12.12 2.37
N GLU A 80 13.66 -11.31 3.42
CA GLU A 80 13.66 -11.79 4.81
C GLU A 80 12.28 -12.31 5.27
N ILE A 81 11.20 -11.68 4.80
CA ILE A 81 9.83 -12.14 5.06
C ILE A 81 9.56 -13.47 4.37
N GLU A 82 9.98 -13.62 3.11
CA GLU A 82 9.84 -14.86 2.33
C GLU A 82 10.64 -16.00 2.98
N GLU A 83 11.91 -15.77 3.33
CA GLU A 83 12.77 -16.77 4.00
C GLU A 83 12.15 -17.24 5.33
N GLN A 84 11.57 -16.33 6.11
CA GLN A 84 10.92 -16.66 7.37
C GLN A 84 9.56 -17.35 7.19
N ALA A 85 8.83 -17.02 6.13
CA ALA A 85 7.58 -17.68 5.79
C ALA A 85 7.81 -19.14 5.38
N GLU A 86 8.89 -19.42 4.64
CA GLU A 86 9.30 -20.78 4.28
C GLU A 86 9.85 -21.57 5.48
N GLY A 87 10.58 -20.90 6.38
CA GLY A 87 11.27 -21.53 7.51
C GLY A 87 10.43 -21.72 8.79
N ASN A 88 9.39 -20.91 9.04
CA ASN A 88 8.69 -20.88 10.34
C ASN A 88 7.16 -20.69 10.22
N LYS A 89 6.42 -21.81 10.22
CA LYS A 89 4.94 -21.87 10.14
C LYS A 89 4.19 -21.03 11.18
N ALA A 90 4.81 -20.65 12.30
CA ALA A 90 4.16 -19.84 13.33
C ALA A 90 4.01 -18.37 12.92
N LEU A 91 4.96 -17.85 12.14
CA LEU A 91 4.98 -16.45 11.70
C LEU A 91 4.06 -16.23 10.51
N SER A 92 4.02 -17.19 9.58
CA SER A 92 3.05 -17.21 8.49
C SER A 92 1.62 -17.19 9.04
N ALA A 93 1.35 -17.92 10.12
CA ALA A 93 0.06 -17.89 10.79
C ALA A 93 -0.25 -16.54 11.48
N GLU A 94 0.75 -15.80 11.98
CA GLU A 94 0.56 -14.47 12.58
C GLU A 94 0.28 -13.41 11.52
N ILE A 95 1.03 -13.44 10.40
CA ILE A 95 0.79 -12.56 9.24
C ILE A 95 -0.57 -12.90 8.61
N GLU A 96 -0.90 -14.17 8.43
CA GLU A 96 -2.18 -14.62 7.88
C GLU A 96 -3.35 -14.32 8.84
N LYS A 97 -3.14 -14.36 10.16
CA LYS A 97 -4.11 -13.90 11.15
C LYS A 97 -4.32 -12.39 11.08
N SER A 98 -3.27 -11.59 10.89
CA SER A 98 -3.37 -10.15 10.66
C SER A 98 -4.08 -9.83 9.33
N LEU A 99 -3.87 -10.65 8.29
CA LEU A 99 -4.55 -10.53 7.00
C LEU A 99 -6.03 -10.97 7.04
N SER A 100 -6.40 -11.94 7.87
CA SER A 100 -7.76 -12.50 7.96
C SER A 100 -8.66 -11.82 8.99
N SER A 101 -8.09 -11.28 10.08
CA SER A 101 -8.85 -10.55 11.11
C SER A 101 -9.28 -9.15 10.67
N GLU A 102 -8.59 -8.58 9.68
CA GLU A 102 -9.01 -7.38 9.00
C GLU A 102 -9.68 -7.80 7.69
N GLY A 103 -11.02 -7.89 7.68
CA GLY A 103 -11.80 -8.04 6.45
C GLY A 103 -11.54 -6.86 5.52
N ARG A 104 -10.44 -6.90 4.77
CA ARG A 104 -10.06 -5.85 3.83
C ARG A 104 -10.86 -6.09 2.56
N ASN A 105 -12.00 -5.39 2.49
CA ASN A 105 -12.52 -4.90 1.22
C ASN A 105 -11.36 -4.19 0.54
N ILE A 106 -10.72 -4.90 -0.40
CA ILE A 106 -9.79 -4.32 -1.36
C ILE A 106 -10.60 -3.22 -2.04
N ILE A 107 -10.31 -1.97 -1.68
CA ILE A 107 -10.85 -0.78 -2.31
C ILE A 107 -10.30 -0.79 -3.74
N GLN A 108 -11.00 -1.54 -4.59
CA GLN A 108 -10.85 -1.52 -6.03
C GLN A 108 -11.48 -0.19 -6.46
N ASN A 109 -10.62 0.74 -6.89
CA ASN A 109 -10.93 2.12 -7.25
C ASN A 109 -11.40 3.01 -6.08
N SER A 110 -10.54 3.97 -5.73
CA SER A 110 -10.94 5.23 -5.07
C SER A 110 -11.90 6.01 -5.98
N THR A 111 -13.13 5.54 -6.11
CA THR A 111 -14.26 6.38 -6.51
C THR A 111 -14.92 6.77 -5.20
N ASN A 112 -14.86 8.06 -4.84
CA ASN A 112 -15.71 8.60 -3.80
C ASN A 112 -17.16 8.54 -4.31
N VAL A 113 -17.78 7.37 -4.23
CA VAL A 113 -19.20 7.21 -4.50
C VAL A 113 -19.92 7.71 -3.26
N VAL A 114 -20.52 8.89 -3.38
CA VAL A 114 -21.50 9.38 -2.44
C VAL A 114 -22.72 8.47 -2.56
N VAL A 115 -22.86 7.52 -1.63
CA VAL A 115 -24.08 6.72 -1.50
C VAL A 115 -24.90 7.35 -0.37
N ASP A 116 -26.18 7.62 -0.62
CA ASP A 116 -27.17 8.14 0.34
C ASP A 116 -26.93 9.53 0.97
N SER A 117 -26.08 10.39 0.39
CA SER A 117 -26.05 11.79 0.82
C SER A 117 -27.03 12.63 0.01
N LYS A 118 -27.95 13.32 0.70
CA LYS A 118 -28.85 14.30 0.09
C LYS A 118 -28.05 15.56 -0.25
N VAL A 119 -27.69 15.74 -1.51
CA VAL A 119 -27.00 16.94 -1.99
C VAL A 119 -28.07 17.99 -2.32
N ASP A 120 -28.15 19.03 -1.50
CA ASP A 120 -29.09 20.13 -1.72
C ASP A 120 -28.49 21.13 -2.73
N THR A 121 -28.71 20.88 -4.02
CA THR A 121 -28.44 21.86 -5.07
C THR A 121 -29.70 22.70 -5.23
N GLY A 122 -29.65 23.98 -4.79
CA GLY A 122 -30.78 24.92 -4.72
C GLY A 122 -31.47 25.24 -6.06
N GLY A 123 -32.03 24.22 -6.71
CA GLY A 123 -32.61 24.29 -8.05
C GLY A 123 -33.06 22.96 -8.67
N GLY A 124 -32.96 21.81 -8.00
CA GLY A 124 -33.59 20.56 -8.47
C GLY A 124 -33.02 19.29 -7.84
N ASP A 125 -33.88 18.32 -7.54
CA ASP A 125 -33.51 17.01 -7.02
C ASP A 125 -32.79 16.18 -8.10
N PHE A 126 -31.57 15.71 -7.82
CA PHE A 126 -30.85 14.76 -8.67
C PHE A 126 -30.74 13.41 -7.95
N ILE A 127 -31.31 12.35 -8.53
CA ILE A 127 -31.23 10.98 -8.00
C ILE A 127 -30.10 10.25 -8.73
N VAL A 128 -29.09 9.80 -7.99
CA VAL A 128 -28.03 8.92 -8.48
C VAL A 128 -28.34 7.49 -8.04
N GLY A 129 -28.42 6.55 -8.99
CA GLY A 129 -28.62 5.12 -8.71
C GLY A 129 -30.06 4.64 -8.82
N GLY A 130 -30.67 4.75 -10.00
CA GLY A 130 -31.96 4.11 -10.27
C GLY A 130 -31.78 2.62 -10.64
N SER A 131 -31.96 1.71 -9.69
CA SER A 131 -32.21 0.30 -10.03
C SER A 131 -33.67 0.15 -10.42
N LYS A 132 -33.95 0.00 -11.71
CA LYS A 132 -35.26 -0.49 -12.17
C LYS A 132 -35.27 -1.99 -12.00
N ASN A 133 -35.75 -2.47 -10.85
CA ASN A 133 -36.30 -3.82 -10.78
C ASN A 133 -37.65 -3.82 -11.52
N THR A 134 -37.67 -4.40 -12.71
CA THR A 134 -38.91 -4.76 -13.40
C THR A 134 -39.21 -6.21 -13.07
N ASP A 135 -40.17 -6.41 -12.16
CA ASP A 135 -40.82 -7.69 -11.95
C ASP A 135 -41.57 -8.12 -13.23
N LYS A 136 -41.39 -9.39 -13.61
CA LYS A 136 -42.35 -10.16 -14.40
C LYS A 136 -42.34 -11.61 -13.93
#